data_AF-A0A1F9TX13-F1
#
_entry.id   AF-A0A1F9TX13-F1
#
_cell.length_a   1.000
_cell.length_b   1.000
_cell.length_c   1.000
_cell.angle_alpha   90.00
_cell.angle_beta   90.00
_cell.angle_gamma   90.00
#
_symmetry.space_group_name_H-M   'P 1'
#
loop_
_entity.id
_entity.type
_entity.pdbx_description
1 polymer ?
#
loop_
_entity_poly.entity_id
_entity_poly.type
_entity_poly.pdbx_seq_one_letter_code
_entity_poly.pdbx_strand_id
1 'polypeptide(L)'
;MEENKIAKKLRWTFVGFAGLSGLLGVIFFFIILIGGGSAEAPRATSVLALALGFFYFVFFLFISEILRLLVSIEGNTRKKSSMPE
;
A
#
# COMPACT_ATOMS: atom_id res chain seq x y z
N MET A 1 -15.52 18.52 9.17
CA MET A 1 -14.29 18.99 8.45
C MET A 1 -13.05 18.23 8.90
N GLU A 2 -12.95 17.81 10.17
CA GLU A 2 -11.83 17.03 10.72
C GLU A 2 -11.76 15.57 10.25
N GLU A 3 -12.88 14.84 10.22
CA GLU A 3 -12.91 13.44 9.79
C GLU A 3 -12.38 13.24 8.37
N ASN A 4 -12.73 14.15 7.45
CA ASN A 4 -12.23 14.12 6.08
C ASN A 4 -10.70 14.36 6.02
N LYS A 5 -10.13 15.15 6.95
CA LYS A 5 -8.67 15.31 7.08
C LYS A 5 -8.01 14.04 7.62
N ILE A 6 -8.61 13.38 8.62
CA ILE A 6 -8.09 12.13 9.21
C ILE A 6 -8.07 11.03 8.16
N ALA A 7 -9.16 10.84 7.43
CA ALA A 7 -9.24 9.79 6.45
C ALA A 7 -8.34 10.04 5.22
N LYS A 8 -8.17 11.31 4.82
CA LYS A 8 -7.17 11.69 3.83
C LYS A 8 -5.75 11.40 4.30
N LYS A 9 -5.41 11.69 5.57
CA LYS A 9 -4.11 11.32 6.16
C LYS A 9 -3.92 9.80 6.17
N LEU A 10 -4.91 9.04 6.62
CA LEU A 10 -4.85 7.59 6.69
C LEU A 10 -4.61 6.96 5.31
N ARG A 11 -5.31 7.45 4.28
CA ARG A 11 -5.08 7.05 2.88
C ARG A 11 -3.61 7.25 2.48
N TRP A 12 -3.05 8.42 2.75
CA TRP A 12 -1.65 8.73 2.43
C TRP A 12 -0.67 7.87 3.21
N THR A 13 -0.97 7.52 4.46
CA THR A 13 -0.17 6.56 5.23
C THR A 13 -0.10 5.21 4.53
N PHE A 14 -1.24 4.68 4.06
CA PHE A 14 -1.27 3.41 3.32
C PHE A 14 -0.57 3.49 1.95
N VAL A 15 -0.67 4.61 1.24
CA VAL A 15 0.14 4.83 0.02
C VAL A 15 1.64 4.84 0.35
N GLY A 16 2.02 5.46 1.47
CA GLY A 16 3.39 5.45 1.97
C GLY A 16 3.88 4.04 2.28
N PHE A 17 3.08 3.25 3.00
CA PHE A 17 3.39 1.84 3.29
C PHE A 17 3.46 0.98 2.03
N ALA A 18 2.58 1.23 1.05
CA ALA A 18 2.67 0.59 -0.25
C ALA A 18 4.05 0.85 -0.87
N GLY A 19 4.40 2.12 -1.06
CA GLY A 19 5.69 2.52 -1.63
C GLY A 19 6.89 1.93 -0.88
N LEU A 20 6.88 2.00 0.45
CA LEU A 20 7.94 1.43 1.30
C LEU A 20 8.05 -0.09 1.13
N SER A 21 6.94 -0.81 1.10
CA SER A 21 6.96 -2.28 0.96
C SER A 21 7.50 -2.73 -0.42
N GLY A 22 7.10 -2.05 -1.50
CA GLY A 22 7.63 -2.29 -2.83
C GLY A 22 9.12 -1.97 -2.91
N LEU A 23 9.53 -0.81 -2.36
CA LEU A 23 10.94 -0.39 -2.35
C LEU A 23 11.82 -1.36 -1.55
N LEU A 24 11.38 -1.77 -0.35
CA LEU A 24 12.10 -2.74 0.47
C LEU A 24 12.21 -4.10 -0.21
N GLY A 25 11.15 -4.57 -0.89
CA GLY A 25 11.21 -5.80 -1.67
C GLY A 25 12.27 -5.76 -2.78
N VAL A 26 12.35 -4.64 -3.50
CA VAL A 26 13.38 -4.43 -4.53
C VAL A 26 14.78 -4.37 -3.92
N ILE A 27 14.95 -3.64 -2.81
CA ILE A 27 16.24 -3.54 -2.11
C ILE A 27 16.69 -4.93 -1.64
N PHE A 28 15.82 -5.68 -0.97
CA PHE A 28 16.14 -7.04 -0.50
C PHE A 28 16.41 -8.01 -1.64
N PHE A 29 15.68 -7.90 -2.75
CA PHE A 29 15.99 -8.67 -3.95
C PHE A 29 17.46 -8.52 -4.35
N PHE A 30 17.96 -7.28 -4.50
CA PHE A 30 19.35 -7.07 -4.90
C PHE A 30 20.36 -7.47 -3.82
N ILE A 31 20.09 -7.20 -2.54
CA ILE A 31 20.98 -7.61 -1.44
C ILE A 31 21.15 -9.13 -1.42
N ILE A 32 20.06 -9.89 -1.53
CA ILE A 32 20.08 -11.35 -1.45
C ILE A 32 20.69 -11.94 -2.73
N LEU A 33 20.36 -11.37 -3.90
CA LEU A 33 20.86 -11.85 -5.18
C LEU A 33 22.38 -11.70 -5.31
N ILE A 34 22.94 -10.58 -4.84
CA ILE A 34 24.37 -10.28 -4.94
C ILE A 34 25.16 -10.88 -3.76
N GLY A 35 24.58 -10.88 -2.55
CA GLY A 35 25.26 -11.33 -1.33
C GLY A 35 25.33 -12.84 -1.14
N GLY A 36 24.46 -13.62 -1.79
CA GLY A 36 24.44 -15.08 -1.67
C GLY A 36 25.41 -15.78 -2.62
N GLY A 37 26.63 -16.03 -2.17
CA GLY A 37 27.74 -16.61 -2.97
C GLY A 37 27.60 -18.06 -3.46
N SER A 38 26.39 -18.61 -3.66
CA SER A 38 26.17 -19.93 -4.29
C SER A 38 24.84 -20.02 -5.08
N ALA A 39 24.78 -20.88 -6.10
CA ALA A 39 24.08 -20.60 -7.36
C ALA A 39 22.54 -20.72 -7.43
N GLU A 40 21.82 -21.17 -6.39
CA GLU A 40 20.37 -21.45 -6.50
C GLU A 40 19.51 -20.95 -5.33
N ALA A 41 19.83 -21.32 -4.09
CA ALA A 41 19.03 -20.93 -2.92
C ALA A 41 18.91 -19.40 -2.70
N PRO A 42 19.97 -18.60 -2.89
CA PRO A 42 19.88 -17.14 -2.81
C PRO A 42 19.02 -16.52 -3.91
N ARG A 43 19.01 -17.10 -5.11
CA ARG A 43 18.21 -16.59 -6.23
C ARG A 43 16.72 -16.77 -5.95
N ALA A 44 16.30 -17.95 -5.53
CA ALA A 44 14.90 -18.20 -5.16
C ALA A 44 14.44 -17.27 -4.02
N THR A 45 15.28 -17.11 -2.99
CA THR A 45 14.98 -16.23 -1.85
C THR A 45 14.87 -14.76 -2.29
N SER A 46 15.74 -14.29 -3.20
CA SER A 46 15.65 -12.94 -3.73
C SER A 46 14.34 -12.71 -4.49
N VAL A 47 13.96 -13.64 -5.37
CA VAL A 47 12.70 -13.56 -6.14
C VAL A 47 11.49 -13.58 -5.20
N LEU A 48 11.53 -14.39 -4.15
CA LEU A 48 10.50 -14.38 -3.11
C LEU A 48 10.42 -13.03 -2.39
N ALA A 49 11.55 -12.39 -2.07
CA ALA A 49 11.57 -11.05 -1.49
C ALA A 49 10.93 -10.01 -2.42
N LEU A 50 11.20 -10.08 -3.72
CA LEU A 50 10.57 -9.21 -4.72
C LEU A 50 9.06 -9.46 -4.81
N ALA A 51 8.65 -10.73 -4.87
CA ALA A 51 7.26 -11.12 -4.94
C ALA A 51 6.47 -10.68 -3.70
N LEU A 52 7.05 -10.84 -2.50
CA LEU A 52 6.45 -10.37 -1.25
C LEU A 52 6.35 -8.85 -1.21
N GLY A 53 7.41 -8.13 -1.61
CA GLY A 53 7.36 -6.67 -1.69
C GLY A 53 6.27 -6.17 -2.66
N PHE A 54 6.14 -6.81 -3.83
CA PHE A 54 5.09 -6.51 -4.78
C PHE A 54 3.69 -6.82 -4.21
N PHE A 55 3.53 -7.98 -3.56
CA PHE A 55 2.26 -8.35 -2.92
C PHE A 55 1.84 -7.32 -1.87
N TYR A 56 2.74 -6.94 -0.96
CA TYR A 56 2.45 -5.94 0.05
C TYR A 56 2.19 -4.55 -0.55
N PHE A 57 2.90 -4.18 -1.62
CA PHE A 57 2.63 -2.94 -2.36
C PHE A 57 1.18 -2.90 -2.85
N VAL A 58 0.74 -3.94 -3.56
CA VAL A 58 -0.63 -4.04 -4.07
C VAL A 58 -1.64 -4.07 -2.92
N PHE A 59 -1.35 -4.84 -1.86
CA PHE A 59 -2.23 -4.95 -0.70
C PHE A 59 -2.48 -3.60 -0.02
N PHE A 60 -1.42 -2.82 0.23
CA PHE A 60 -1.56 -1.51 0.85
C PHE A 60 -2.22 -0.48 -0.08
N LEU A 61 -1.98 -0.54 -1.40
CA LEU A 61 -2.74 0.25 -2.36
C LEU A 61 -4.22 -0.08 -2.35
N PHE A 62 -4.56 -1.38 -2.27
CA PHE A 62 -5.94 -1.83 -2.21
C PHE A 62 -6.65 -1.29 -0.97
N ILE A 63 -6.01 -1.36 0.20
CA ILE A 63 -6.54 -0.75 1.43
C ILE A 63 -6.72 0.77 1.26
N SER A 64 -5.75 1.45 0.64
CA SER A 64 -5.84 2.89 0.37
C SER A 64 -7.07 3.24 -0.49
N GLU A 65 -7.40 2.41 -1.47
CA GLU A 65 -8.56 2.63 -2.34
C GLU A 65 -9.88 2.32 -1.62
N ILE A 66 -9.94 1.28 -0.79
CA ILE A 66 -11.11 1.03 0.08
C ILE A 66 -11.39 2.24 0.97
N LEU A 67 -10.35 2.77 1.63
CA LEU A 67 -10.49 3.95 2.47
C LEU A 67 -11.00 5.16 1.69
N ARG A 68 -10.49 5.37 0.47
CA ARG A 68 -10.96 6.44 -0.42
C ARG A 68 -12.44 6.29 -0.75
N LEU A 69 -12.89 5.07 -1.07
CA LEU A 69 -14.30 4.79 -1.37
C LEU A 69 -15.19 5.07 -0.16
N LEU A 70 -14.79 4.61 1.04
CA LEU A 70 -15.54 4.86 2.27
C LEU A 70 -15.71 6.36 2.55
N VAL A 71 -14.63 7.14 2.41
CA VAL A 71 -14.68 8.61 2.57
C VAL A 71 -15.59 9.27 1.55
N SER A 72 -15.57 8.78 0.30
CA SER A 72 -16.43 9.31 -0.75
C SER A 72 -17.90 9.01 -0.47
N ILE A 73 -18.23 7.82 0.04
CA ILE A 73 -19.59 7.45 0.40
C ILE A 73 -20.07 8.30 1.59
N GLU A 74 -19.27 8.42 2.64
CA GLU A 74 -19.62 9.22 3.81
C GLU A 74 -19.88 10.70 3.43
N GLY A 75 -19.00 11.26 2.60
CA GLY A 75 -19.14 12.63 2.11
C GLY A 75 -20.41 12.85 1.30
N ASN A 76 -20.77 11.92 0.42
CA ASN A 76 -21.97 11.99 -0.40
C ASN A 76 -23.25 11.82 0.43
N THR A 77 -23.26 10.90 1.39
CA THR A 77 -24.40 10.67 2.28
C THR A 77 -24.70 11.90 3.14
N ARG A 78 -23.68 12.53 3.73
CA ARG A 78 -23.87 13.78 4.50
C ARG A 78 -24.42 14.92 3.64
N LYS A 79 -23.92 15.08 2.41
CA LYS A 79 -24.40 16.13 1.50
C LYS A 79 -25.88 15.92 1.14
N LYS A 80 -26.29 14.67 0.91
CA LYS A 80 -27.68 14.32 0.60
C LYS A 80 -28.62 14.59 1.77
N SER A 81 -28.21 14.35 3.02
CA SER A 81 -29.07 14.62 4.19
C SER A 81 -29.25 16.11 4.50
N SER A 82 -28.39 16.98 3.96
CA SER A 82 -28.42 18.43 4.19
C SER A 82 -29.21 19.25 3.18
N MET A 83 -29.77 18.61 2.15
CA MET A 83 -30.62 19.30 1.16
C MET A 83 -32.10 19.15 1.56
N PRO A 84 -32.87 20.25 1.72
CA PRO A 84 -34.31 20.16 1.85
C PRO A 84 -34.93 19.68 0.53
N GLU A 85 -36.03 18.93 0.63
CA GLU A 85 -36.75 18.29 -0.49
C GLU A 85 -37.13 19.25 -1.62
#